data_AF-J0MM50-F1
#
_entry.id   AF-J0MM50-F1
#
_cell.length_a   1.000
_cell.length_b   1.000
_cell.length_c   1.000
_cell.angle_alpha   90.00
_cell.angle_beta   90.00
_cell.angle_gamma   90.00
#
_symmetry.space_group_name_H-M   'P 1'
#
loop_
_entity.id
_entity.type
_entity.pdbx_description
1 polymer ?
#
loop_
_entity_poly.entity_id
_entity_poly.type
_entity_poly.pdbx_seq_one_letter_code
_entity_poly.pdbx_strand_id
1 'polypeptide(L)' 'MTTKRTFQPNNRRRSKTHGFRLRMSTRAGRAILANRRRKGRAKLSA' A
#
# COMPACT_ATOMS: atom_id res chain seq x y z
N MET A 1 30.38 -10.97 8.58
CA MET A 1 28.95 -10.93 8.97
C MET A 1 28.16 -10.23 7.90
N THR A 2 27.19 -10.90 7.26
CA THR A 2 26.33 -10.29 6.25
C THR A 2 25.17 -9.55 6.93
N THR A 3 25.09 -8.23 6.73
CA THR A 3 24.02 -7.42 7.31
C THR A 3 22.70 -7.66 6.58
N LYS A 4 21.66 -8.01 7.32
CA LYS A 4 20.32 -8.20 6.76
C LYS A 4 19.78 -6.87 6.23
N ARG A 5 19.31 -6.86 4.98
CA ARG A 5 18.71 -5.67 4.36
C ARG A 5 17.30 -5.43 4.88
N THR A 6 16.89 -4.16 4.92
CA THR A 6 15.60 -3.73 5.49
C THR A 6 14.41 -4.27 4.70
N PHE A 7 14.51 -4.30 3.38
CA PHE A 7 13.49 -4.88 2.53
C PHE A 7 13.70 -6.37 2.38
N GLN A 8 12.80 -7.13 2.99
CA GLN A 8 12.67 -8.58 2.81
C GLN A 8 11.32 -8.83 2.13
N PRO A 9 11.30 -9.13 0.81
CA PRO A 9 10.08 -9.15 0.03
C PRO A 9 9.14 -10.28 0.49
N ASN A 10 7.88 -9.93 0.75
CA ASN A 10 6.82 -10.89 1.00
C ASN A 10 5.49 -10.34 0.45
N ASN A 11 4.95 -11.00 -0.58
CA ASN A 11 3.75 -10.55 -1.28
C ASN A 11 2.52 -10.55 -0.36
N ARG A 12 2.33 -11.60 0.46
CA ARG A 12 1.21 -11.69 1.41
C ARG A 12 1.25 -10.54 2.41
N ARG A 13 2.42 -10.23 2.96
CA ARG A 13 2.60 -9.11 3.90
C ARG A 13 2.31 -7.77 3.22
N ARG A 14 2.85 -7.56 2.01
CA ARG A 14 2.62 -6.34 1.22
C ARG A 14 1.12 -6.12 0.94
N SER A 15 0.40 -7.13 0.46
CA SER A 15 -1.03 -7.00 0.16
C SER A 15 -1.88 -6.78 1.41
N LYS A 16 -1.54 -7.41 2.55
CA LYS A 16 -2.26 -7.19 3.81
C LYS A 16 -2.05 -5.78 4.38
N THR A 17 -0.81 -5.28 4.35
CA THR A 17 -0.46 -4.00 5.01
C THR A 17 -0.62 -2.79 4.08
N HIS A 18 -0.55 -2.96 2.76
CA HIS A 18 -0.56 -1.84 1.81
C HIS A 18 -1.54 -2.02 0.65
N GLY A 19 -2.27 -3.13 0.61
CA GLY A 19 -3.23 -3.43 -0.46
C GLY A 19 -4.52 -2.62 -0.36
N PHE A 20 -5.30 -2.66 -1.44
CA PHE A 20 -6.51 -1.86 -1.62
C PHE A 20 -7.57 -2.10 -0.53
N ARG A 21 -7.77 -3.35 -0.11
CA ARG A 21 -8.75 -3.72 0.92
C ARG A 21 -8.49 -3.00 2.25
N LEU A 22 -7.22 -2.92 2.68
CA LEU A 22 -6.86 -2.19 3.90
C LEU A 22 -7.09 -0.68 3.75
N ARG A 23 -6.81 -0.13 2.56
CA ARG A 23 -7.10 1.28 2.30
C ARG A 23 -8.60 1.57 2.34
N MET A 24 -9.45 0.65 1.88
CA MET A 24 -10.90 0.87 1.87
C MET A 24 -11.57 0.69 3.24
N SER A 25 -10.95 -0.02 4.19
CA SER A 25 -11.55 -0.32 5.49
C SER A 25 -11.64 0.89 6.43
N THR A 26 -10.73 1.86 6.30
CA THR A 26 -10.69 3.05 7.16
C THR A 26 -11.07 4.32 6.41
N ARG A 27 -11.61 5.31 7.13
CA ARG A 27 -11.93 6.64 6.56
C ARG A 27 -10.68 7.29 5.94
N ALA A 28 -9.56 7.26 6.64
CA ALA A 28 -8.30 7.83 6.17
C ALA A 28 -7.79 7.13 4.90
N GLY A 29 -7.86 5.80 4.85
CA GLY A 29 -7.41 5.04 3.67
C GLY A 29 -8.26 5.34 2.43
N ARG A 30 -9.59 5.52 2.58
CA ARG A 30 -10.48 5.94 1.49
C ARG A 30 -10.12 7.32 0.96
N ALA A 31 -9.80 8.27 1.84
CA ALA A 31 -9.35 9.61 1.46
C ALA A 31 -8.03 9.57 0.66
N ILE A 32 -7.07 8.72 1.06
CA ILE A 32 -5.82 8.52 0.30
C ILE A 32 -6.11 8.02 -1.11
N LEU A 33 -7.00 7.03 -1.27
CA LEU A 33 -7.36 6.52 -2.60
C LEU A 33 -8.06 7.58 -3.46
N ALA A 34 -8.97 8.36 -2.88
CA ALA A 34 -9.63 9.47 -3.59
C ALA A 34 -8.61 10.52 -4.09
N ASN A 35 -7.65 10.90 -3.25
CA ASN A 35 -6.58 11.82 -3.64
C ASN A 35 -5.69 11.25 -4.75
N ARG A 36 -5.37 9.95 -4.70
CA ARG A 36 -4.59 9.30 -5.75
C ARG A 36 -5.34 9.21 -7.08
N ARG A 37 -6.66 8.98 -7.05
CA ARG A 37 -7.53 9.04 -8.23
C ARG A 37 -7.59 10.43 -8.83
N ARG A 38 -7.82 11.46 -8.00
CA ARG A 38 -7.85 12.87 -8.44
C ARG A 38 -6.54 13.30 -9.09
N LYS A 39 -5.41 12.81 -8.58
CA LYS A 39 -4.08 13.05 -9.16
C LYS A 39 -3.84 12.26 -10.47
N GLY A 40 -4.72 11.34 -10.87
CA GLY A 40 -4.57 10.53 -12.08
C GLY A 40 -3.50 9.44 -11.98
N ARG A 41 -3.25 8.88 -10.78
CA ARG A 41 -2.25 7.81 -10.63
C ARG A 41 -2.74 6.51 -11.27
N ALA A 42 -1.97 5.96 -12.21
CA ALA A 42 -2.26 4.67 -12.84
C ALA A 42 -2.37 3.50 -11.85
N LYS A 43 -1.56 3.50 -10.78
CA LYS A 43 -1.63 2.50 -9.69
C LYS A 43 -2.00 3.18 -8.38
N LEU A 44 -3.11 2.76 -7.77
CA LEU A 44 -3.67 3.42 -6.57
C LEU A 44 -3.19 2.81 -5.25
N SER A 45 -2.97 1.50 -5.18
CA SER A 45 -2.46 0.78 -4.00
C SER A 45 -1.33 -0.16 -4.40
N ALA A 46 -0.64 -0.69 -3.39
CA ALA A 46 0.51 -1.58 -3.54
C ALA A 46 0.14 -2.96 -4.10
#